data_AF-A0A6N4RC26-F1
#
_entry.id   AF-A0A6N4RC26-F1
#
_cell.length_a   1.000
_cell.length_b   1.000
_cell.length_c   1.000
_cell.angle_alpha   90.00
_cell.angle_beta   90.00
_cell.angle_gamma   90.00
#
_symmetry.space_group_name_H-M   'P 1'
#
loop_
_entity.id
_entity.type
_entity.pdbx_description
1 polymer ?
#
loop_
_entity_poly.entity_id
_entity_poly.type
_entity_poly.pdbx_seq_one_letter_code
_entity_poly.pdbx_strand_id
1 'polypeptide(L)'
;MPSVIRHLVLVAGLVLASPVAVWAACTSPAGNAGAVIFSTTAKTMQYCNGTNWVNTGASVPAATQSGCTNPTGAPGAVIYAKPRGVVQFCNGQDWVDTSCAADRSPNGSGCGGKAPGTIQYSSTANELQFCDSTNWVAMGWGCAGSSGGSSGGSCGSGDLGWTNIAGAGNHQWSQIFVTADGSKIYALATDGLYRSTDSGATWSGPIATGGQTFNSLTGNSDGSILYAINDSNKLYKSTNNGTSWSLMTTSHDVSTVSINTTGSLIWIFDSSNYILSYSSNGGASWTTVTKPDPGASRVYTSVSISADGSNAYVAVLNLMTSGSKLFRSTDSGASWTEIYSVPNAYIYLSPISSNGSIISMQVIGLSGSGSTTMLSTNSGTSWASSGLPQDIIIFSMSADGTKMIAGPLEADVLIRPRMSVNSGATWTEQTSLNTTMYVGAISAQGNKFVISEVGASTPLQTSSCP
;
A
#
# COMPACT_ATOMS: atom_id res chain seq x y z
N MET A 1 -59.59 -62.08 1.30
CA MET A 1 -58.68 -61.56 0.24
C MET A 1 -58.72 -60.03 0.28
N PRO A 2 -57.72 -59.36 0.89
CA PRO A 2 -57.65 -57.90 0.85
C PRO A 2 -56.33 -57.33 0.29
N SER A 3 -56.52 -56.19 -0.38
CA SER A 3 -55.68 -55.00 -0.55
C SER A 3 -54.16 -55.10 -0.58
N VAL A 4 -53.63 -54.66 -1.72
CA VAL A 4 -52.24 -54.25 -1.97
C VAL A 4 -51.90 -53.00 -1.15
N ILE A 5 -50.84 -53.08 -0.32
CA ILE A 5 -50.17 -51.92 0.26
C ILE A 5 -48.76 -51.86 -0.34
N ARG A 6 -48.46 -50.77 -1.05
CA ARG A 6 -47.09 -50.39 -1.45
C ARG A 6 -46.32 -49.90 -0.22
N HIS A 7 -45.17 -50.50 0.07
CA HIS A 7 -44.15 -49.91 0.94
C HIS A 7 -42.95 -49.51 0.07
N LEU A 8 -42.63 -48.22 0.11
CA LEU A 8 -41.37 -47.65 -0.37
C LEU A 8 -40.21 -48.27 0.41
N VAL A 9 -39.22 -48.83 -0.30
CA VAL A 9 -37.89 -49.07 0.26
C VAL A 9 -37.00 -47.92 -0.21
N LEU A 10 -36.57 -47.08 0.75
CA LEU A 10 -35.52 -46.09 0.54
C LEU A 10 -34.22 -46.81 0.18
N VAL A 11 -33.75 -46.61 -1.05
CA VAL A 11 -32.36 -46.90 -1.42
C VAL A 11 -31.52 -45.71 -0.97
N ALA A 12 -30.77 -45.86 0.11
CA ALA A 12 -29.79 -44.89 0.55
C ALA A 12 -28.66 -44.83 -0.50
N GLY A 13 -28.62 -43.74 -1.27
CA GLY A 13 -27.52 -43.43 -2.17
C GLY A 13 -26.24 -43.16 -1.38
N LEU A 14 -25.22 -43.98 -1.62
CA LEU A 14 -23.86 -43.76 -1.17
C LEU A 14 -23.33 -42.49 -1.86
N VAL A 15 -23.37 -41.35 -1.18
CA VAL A 15 -22.63 -40.16 -1.60
C VAL A 15 -21.16 -40.43 -1.31
N LEU A 16 -20.42 -40.80 -2.35
CA LEU A 16 -18.96 -40.72 -2.33
C LEU A 16 -18.61 -39.24 -2.24
N ALA A 17 -18.32 -38.76 -1.03
CA ALA A 17 -17.69 -37.47 -0.83
C ALA A 17 -16.29 -37.54 -1.45
N SER A 18 -16.13 -36.92 -2.63
CA SER A 18 -14.81 -36.62 -3.17
C SER A 18 -14.03 -35.84 -2.12
N PRO A 19 -12.77 -36.18 -1.81
CA PRO A 19 -11.97 -35.33 -0.95
C PRO A 19 -11.88 -33.95 -1.61
N VAL A 20 -12.32 -32.92 -0.89
CA VAL A 20 -12.15 -31.54 -1.31
C VAL A 20 -10.66 -31.35 -1.56
N ALA A 21 -10.28 -31.07 -2.81
CA ALA A 21 -8.91 -30.69 -3.12
C ALA A 21 -8.59 -29.46 -2.26
N VAL A 22 -7.67 -29.60 -1.31
CA VAL A 22 -7.19 -28.48 -0.51
C VAL A 22 -6.34 -27.64 -1.47
N TRP A 23 -6.90 -26.52 -1.93
CA TRP A 23 -6.17 -25.62 -2.82
C TRP A 23 -4.98 -25.06 -2.03
N ALA A 24 -3.80 -25.04 -2.66
CA ALA A 24 -2.63 -24.43 -2.07
C ALA A 24 -2.90 -22.95 -1.81
N ALA A 25 -2.63 -22.51 -0.59
CA ALA A 25 -2.88 -21.15 -0.15
C ALA A 25 -1.93 -20.14 -0.83
N CYS A 26 -0.70 -20.57 -1.11
CA CYS A 26 0.28 -19.83 -1.90
C CYS A 26 0.57 -20.57 -3.21
N THR A 27 0.84 -19.84 -4.27
CA THR A 27 1.11 -20.39 -5.61
C THR A 27 2.55 -20.12 -6.03
N SER A 28 3.11 -21.03 -6.84
CA SER A 28 4.46 -20.93 -7.43
C SER A 28 5.64 -20.74 -6.44
N PRO A 29 6.01 -21.76 -5.64
CA PRO A 29 5.46 -23.11 -5.61
C PRO A 29 4.15 -23.21 -4.82
N ALA A 30 3.37 -24.27 -5.06
CA ALA A 30 2.16 -24.54 -4.30
C ALA A 30 2.51 -24.84 -2.83
N GLY A 31 1.96 -24.08 -1.88
CA GLY A 31 2.17 -24.27 -0.45
C GLY A 31 0.92 -23.97 0.39
N ASN A 32 0.72 -24.74 1.46
CA ASN A 32 -0.31 -24.44 2.46
C ASN A 32 0.13 -23.30 3.37
N ALA A 33 -0.82 -22.64 4.06
CA ALA A 33 -0.49 -21.64 5.08
C ALA A 33 0.51 -22.20 6.11
N GLY A 34 1.55 -21.44 6.42
CA GLY A 34 2.66 -21.85 7.29
C GLY A 34 3.72 -22.71 6.62
N ALA A 35 3.58 -23.10 5.33
CA ALA A 35 4.66 -23.73 4.60
C ALA A 35 5.86 -22.79 4.52
N VAL A 36 7.07 -23.34 4.66
CA VAL A 36 8.32 -22.57 4.63
C VAL A 36 9.24 -23.15 3.55
N ILE A 37 9.82 -22.28 2.73
CA ILE A 37 10.73 -22.65 1.64
C ILE A 37 11.99 -21.79 1.67
N PHE A 38 13.03 -22.26 0.99
CA PHE A 38 14.16 -21.41 0.62
C PHE A 38 14.05 -21.07 -0.87
N SER A 39 13.91 -19.79 -1.20
CA SER A 39 13.87 -19.34 -2.59
C SER A 39 15.27 -19.28 -3.16
N THR A 40 15.57 -20.15 -4.12
CA THR A 40 16.85 -20.11 -4.85
C THR A 40 16.92 -18.95 -5.85
N THR A 41 15.82 -18.24 -6.09
CA THR A 41 15.80 -17.03 -6.93
C THR A 41 16.03 -15.78 -6.09
N ALA A 42 15.28 -15.63 -4.98
CA ALA A 42 15.39 -14.47 -4.08
C ALA A 42 16.49 -14.63 -3.02
N LYS A 43 17.12 -15.81 -2.94
CA LYS A 43 18.15 -16.20 -1.96
C LYS A 43 17.75 -15.90 -0.52
N THR A 44 16.48 -16.14 -0.22
CA THR A 44 15.88 -15.88 1.09
C THR A 44 14.94 -16.99 1.48
N MET A 45 14.76 -17.19 2.78
CA MET A 45 13.70 -18.04 3.30
C MET A 45 12.36 -17.32 3.16
N GLN A 46 11.32 -18.05 2.81
CA GLN A 46 9.96 -17.56 2.63
C GLN A 46 8.97 -18.44 3.39
N TYR A 47 7.87 -17.87 3.84
CA TYR A 47 6.73 -18.61 4.39
C TYR A 47 5.43 -18.22 3.68
N CYS A 48 4.48 -19.16 3.64
CA CYS A 48 3.16 -18.90 3.10
C CYS A 48 2.26 -18.29 4.18
N ASN A 49 1.79 -17.06 4.01
CA ASN A 49 0.89 -16.38 4.95
C ASN A 49 -0.60 -16.74 4.78
N GLY A 50 -0.89 -17.81 4.02
CA GLY A 50 -2.24 -18.19 3.65
C GLY A 50 -2.74 -17.56 2.34
N THR A 51 -1.95 -16.69 1.71
CA THR A 51 -2.27 -16.13 0.37
C THR A 51 -1.03 -15.91 -0.49
N ASN A 52 0.06 -15.43 0.10
CA ASN A 52 1.30 -15.07 -0.58
C ASN A 52 2.52 -15.67 0.11
N TRP A 53 3.58 -15.91 -0.67
CA TRP A 53 4.91 -16.18 -0.16
C TRP A 53 5.53 -14.88 0.37
N VAL A 54 5.86 -14.86 1.66
CA VAL A 54 6.44 -13.72 2.40
C VAL A 54 7.87 -14.07 2.79
N ASN A 55 8.82 -13.16 2.56
CA ASN A 55 10.21 -13.37 2.96
C ASN A 55 10.34 -13.32 4.49
N THR A 56 11.07 -14.26 5.10
CA THR A 56 11.36 -14.26 6.54
C THR A 56 12.59 -13.40 6.90
N GLY A 57 13.28 -12.83 5.92
CA GLY A 57 14.38 -11.88 6.08
C GLY A 57 14.78 -11.27 4.74
N ALA A 58 15.81 -10.41 4.73
CA ALA A 58 16.23 -9.68 3.52
C ALA A 58 16.53 -10.61 2.33
N SER A 59 16.11 -10.22 1.13
CA SER A 59 16.54 -10.88 -0.11
C SER A 59 17.97 -10.44 -0.42
N VAL A 60 18.82 -11.41 -0.80
CA VAL A 60 20.22 -11.14 -1.15
C VAL A 60 20.52 -11.75 -2.51
N PRO A 61 19.97 -11.23 -3.62
CA PRO A 61 20.01 -11.89 -4.92
C PRO A 61 21.42 -12.13 -5.47
N ALA A 62 22.42 -11.38 -4.99
CA ALA A 62 23.83 -11.53 -5.37
C ALA A 62 24.55 -12.68 -4.63
N ALA A 63 23.93 -13.32 -3.64
CA ALA A 63 24.60 -14.34 -2.83
C ALA A 63 24.89 -15.63 -3.63
N THR A 64 26.17 -16.04 -3.67
CA THR A 64 26.56 -17.35 -4.20
C THR A 64 25.98 -18.48 -3.34
N GLN A 65 25.86 -19.69 -3.86
CA GLN A 65 25.28 -20.84 -3.14
C GLN A 65 26.38 -21.78 -2.61
N SER A 66 27.41 -21.21 -2.00
CA SER A 66 28.58 -21.95 -1.48
C SER A 66 28.38 -22.47 -0.05
N GLY A 67 27.30 -22.05 0.63
CA GLY A 67 27.06 -22.30 2.04
C GLY A 67 27.63 -21.20 2.94
N CYS A 68 27.24 -21.24 4.21
CA CYS A 68 27.63 -20.30 5.24
C CYS A 68 28.71 -20.89 6.14
N THR A 69 29.51 -20.03 6.77
CA THR A 69 30.60 -20.44 7.67
C THR A 69 30.39 -19.85 9.07
N ASN A 70 30.98 -20.49 10.09
CA ASN A 70 30.91 -20.07 11.50
C ASN A 70 29.49 -19.81 12.06
N PRO A 71 28.63 -20.85 12.18
CA PRO A 71 28.89 -22.27 11.93
C PRO A 71 28.71 -22.65 10.44
N THR A 72 29.24 -23.81 10.05
CA THR A 72 29.06 -24.31 8.67
C THR A 72 27.61 -24.71 8.42
N GLY A 73 27.01 -24.21 7.34
CA GLY A 73 25.63 -24.53 6.95
C GLY A 73 25.43 -24.54 5.43
N ALA A 74 24.61 -25.47 4.93
CA ALA A 74 24.18 -25.45 3.53
C ALA A 74 23.21 -24.27 3.27
N PRO A 75 23.08 -23.77 2.03
CA PRO A 75 22.06 -22.78 1.70
C PRO A 75 20.66 -23.24 2.14
N GLY A 76 19.92 -22.35 2.80
CA GLY A 76 18.61 -22.64 3.41
C GLY A 76 18.66 -23.28 4.80
N ALA A 77 19.85 -23.61 5.34
CA ALA A 77 19.98 -24.06 6.73
C ALA A 77 19.48 -23.00 7.71
N VAL A 78 18.94 -23.42 8.86
CA VAL A 78 18.36 -22.54 9.88
C VAL A 78 18.99 -22.82 11.23
N ILE A 79 19.36 -21.79 11.97
CA ILE A 79 19.94 -21.90 13.32
C ILE A 79 19.29 -20.91 14.28
N TYR A 80 19.40 -21.19 15.58
CA TYR A 80 19.10 -20.22 16.62
C TYR A 80 20.40 -19.66 17.20
N ALA A 81 20.68 -18.40 16.92
CA ALA A 81 21.88 -17.69 17.36
C ALA A 81 21.74 -17.27 18.83
N LYS A 82 22.03 -18.20 19.76
CA LYS A 82 21.85 -18.02 21.21
C LYS A 82 22.39 -16.70 21.81
N PRO A 83 23.56 -16.16 21.42
CA PRO A 83 24.04 -14.89 21.97
C PRO A 83 23.19 -13.68 21.55
N ARG A 84 22.46 -13.78 20.43
CA ARG A 84 21.63 -12.73 19.83
C ARG A 84 20.13 -12.97 20.02
N GLY A 85 19.74 -14.16 20.50
CA GLY A 85 18.34 -14.52 20.72
C GLY A 85 17.48 -14.56 19.45
N VAL A 86 18.07 -14.81 18.27
CA VAL A 86 17.40 -14.71 16.97
C VAL A 86 17.54 -15.98 16.13
N VAL A 87 16.53 -16.28 15.30
CA VAL A 87 16.63 -17.29 14.26
C VAL A 87 17.35 -16.71 13.04
N GLN A 88 18.31 -17.45 12.49
CA GLN A 88 19.03 -17.10 11.26
C GLN A 88 18.82 -18.17 10.20
N PHE A 89 18.87 -17.79 8.93
CA PHE A 89 18.98 -18.72 7.81
C PHE A 89 20.24 -18.47 6.99
N CYS A 90 20.76 -19.50 6.34
CA CYS A 90 21.89 -19.39 5.44
C CYS A 90 21.42 -18.97 4.05
N ASN A 91 21.83 -17.81 3.55
CA ASN A 91 21.49 -17.37 2.18
C ASN A 91 22.36 -18.03 1.09
N GLY A 92 23.39 -18.76 1.49
CA GLY A 92 24.38 -19.41 0.63
C GLY A 92 25.78 -18.79 0.67
N GLN A 93 25.94 -17.64 1.34
CA GLN A 93 27.24 -17.07 1.70
C GLN A 93 27.30 -16.70 3.19
N ASP A 94 26.23 -16.09 3.69
CA ASP A 94 26.15 -15.49 5.03
C ASP A 94 24.91 -15.97 5.80
N TRP A 95 25.04 -15.97 7.14
CA TRP A 95 23.92 -16.15 8.05
C TRP A 95 23.12 -14.85 8.16
N VAL A 96 21.83 -14.91 7.79
CA VAL A 96 20.91 -13.78 7.75
C VAL A 96 19.88 -13.90 8.87
N ASP A 97 19.73 -12.85 9.66
CA ASP A 97 18.73 -12.77 10.73
C ASP A 97 17.31 -12.73 10.14
N THR A 98 16.37 -13.48 10.74
CA THR A 98 14.95 -13.43 10.34
C THR A 98 14.14 -12.35 11.07
N SER A 99 14.76 -11.62 12.02
CA SER A 99 14.10 -10.58 12.82
C SER A 99 15.08 -9.71 13.64
N CYS A 100 14.55 -8.64 14.24
CA CYS A 100 15.11 -7.76 15.29
C CYS A 100 16.03 -8.39 16.35
N ALA A 101 17.36 -8.41 16.18
CA ALA A 101 18.30 -8.89 17.22
C ALA A 101 18.74 -7.83 18.26
N ALA A 102 18.15 -6.63 18.29
CA ALA A 102 18.64 -5.54 19.15
C ALA A 102 18.60 -5.92 20.63
N ASP A 103 19.79 -6.16 21.21
CA ASP A 103 20.13 -6.27 22.64
C ASP A 103 19.09 -6.93 23.55
N ARG A 104 18.54 -8.07 23.14
CA ARG A 104 17.70 -8.89 24.02
C ARG A 104 18.62 -9.73 24.90
N SER A 105 18.58 -9.50 26.21
CA SER A 105 19.17 -10.40 27.20
C SER A 105 18.12 -11.46 27.57
N PRO A 106 18.21 -12.69 27.02
CA PRO A 106 17.14 -13.68 27.08
C PRO A 106 17.09 -14.32 28.48
N ASN A 107 16.34 -13.73 29.41
CA ASN A 107 16.06 -14.30 30.72
C ASN A 107 14.59 -14.10 31.08
N GLY A 108 13.70 -14.92 30.51
CA GLY A 108 12.26 -14.88 30.75
C GLY A 108 11.62 -16.28 30.84
N SER A 109 10.36 -16.35 31.25
CA SER A 109 9.62 -17.59 31.55
C SER A 109 8.99 -18.30 30.32
N GLY A 110 9.47 -18.02 29.11
CA GLY A 110 9.16 -18.79 27.90
C GLY A 110 7.85 -18.48 27.18
N CYS A 111 7.77 -19.00 25.96
CA CYS A 111 6.63 -18.87 25.05
C CYS A 111 5.61 -19.99 25.28
N GLY A 112 5.08 -20.08 26.50
CA GLY A 112 4.20 -21.18 26.92
C GLY A 112 4.92 -22.53 27.03
N GLY A 113 6.16 -22.53 27.55
CA GLY A 113 6.98 -23.74 27.75
C GLY A 113 7.72 -24.27 26.52
N LYS A 114 7.67 -23.55 25.39
CA LYS A 114 8.45 -23.90 24.18
C LYS A 114 9.91 -23.50 24.32
N ALA A 115 10.80 -24.30 23.73
CA ALA A 115 12.23 -24.04 23.76
C ALA A 115 12.59 -22.79 22.92
N PRO A 116 13.59 -22.00 23.32
CA PRO A 116 14.11 -20.91 22.49
C PRO A 116 14.50 -21.40 21.09
N GLY A 117 14.15 -20.64 20.07
CA GLY A 117 14.30 -20.99 18.66
C GLY A 117 13.18 -21.86 18.08
N THR A 118 12.17 -22.25 18.87
CA THR A 118 10.98 -22.94 18.33
C THR A 118 10.28 -22.01 17.35
N ILE A 119 10.05 -22.47 16.12
CA ILE A 119 9.31 -21.74 15.08
C ILE A 119 7.88 -22.27 15.01
N GLN A 120 6.90 -21.39 14.86
CA GLN A 120 5.50 -21.75 14.64
C GLN A 120 4.82 -20.77 13.68
N TYR A 121 3.73 -21.21 13.05
CA TYR A 121 2.85 -20.36 12.28
C TYR A 121 1.65 -19.92 13.14
N SER A 122 1.41 -18.61 13.21
CA SER A 122 0.22 -18.04 13.84
C SER A 122 -0.87 -17.88 12.78
N SER A 123 -1.91 -18.72 12.81
CA SER A 123 -3.05 -18.59 11.90
C SER A 123 -3.93 -17.37 12.17
N THR A 124 -3.81 -16.78 13.36
CA THR A 124 -4.55 -15.56 13.74
C THR A 124 -3.86 -14.31 13.18
N ALA A 125 -2.53 -14.28 13.22
CA ALA A 125 -1.74 -13.16 12.71
C ALA A 125 -1.24 -13.38 11.26
N ASN A 126 -1.48 -14.57 10.70
CA ASN A 126 -1.00 -15.00 9.38
C ASN A 126 0.51 -14.80 9.20
N GLU A 127 1.30 -15.11 10.23
CA GLU A 127 2.74 -14.90 10.22
C GLU A 127 3.50 -16.07 10.85
N LEU A 128 4.75 -16.25 10.41
CA LEU A 128 5.68 -17.17 11.04
C LEU A 128 6.36 -16.46 12.22
N GLN A 129 6.49 -17.13 13.36
CA GLN A 129 7.06 -16.59 14.58
C GLN A 129 8.08 -17.57 15.16
N PHE A 130 9.06 -17.09 15.92
CA PHE A 130 9.93 -17.93 16.74
C PHE A 130 9.92 -17.49 18.20
N CYS A 131 10.25 -18.42 19.10
CA CYS A 131 10.39 -18.14 20.51
C CYS A 131 11.79 -17.60 20.82
N ASP A 132 11.92 -16.37 21.34
CA ASP A 132 13.21 -15.77 21.71
C ASP A 132 13.68 -16.12 23.13
N SER A 133 13.01 -17.09 23.78
CA SER A 133 13.04 -17.46 25.22
C SER A 133 12.06 -16.72 26.13
N THR A 134 11.50 -15.58 25.71
CA THR A 134 10.59 -14.76 26.52
C THR A 134 9.25 -14.56 25.82
N ASN A 135 9.25 -14.26 24.51
CA ASN A 135 8.07 -13.95 23.70
C ASN A 135 8.11 -14.64 22.33
N TRP A 136 6.93 -14.74 21.71
CA TRP A 136 6.82 -15.05 20.28
C TRP A 136 7.20 -13.82 19.46
N VAL A 137 8.16 -13.97 18.54
CA VAL A 137 8.71 -12.92 17.70
C VAL A 137 8.44 -13.25 16.25
N ALA A 138 7.80 -12.33 15.53
CA ALA A 138 7.52 -12.51 14.11
C ALA A 138 8.81 -12.56 13.27
N MET A 139 8.81 -13.44 12.27
CA MET A 139 9.86 -13.60 11.27
C MET A 139 9.45 -12.84 9.99
N GLY A 140 10.41 -12.27 9.26
CA GLY A 140 10.13 -11.44 8.08
C GLY A 140 10.34 -9.95 8.28
N TRP A 141 10.93 -9.56 9.42
CA TRP A 141 11.21 -8.17 9.77
C TRP A 141 12.69 -7.87 9.55
N GLY A 142 13.02 -7.04 8.56
CA GLY A 142 14.40 -6.66 8.27
C GLY A 142 15.06 -5.82 9.38
N CYS A 143 16.36 -6.04 9.61
CA CYS A 143 17.15 -5.32 10.61
C CYS A 143 18.30 -4.57 9.96
N ALA A 144 18.51 -3.33 10.39
CA ALA A 144 19.70 -2.57 10.05
C ALA A 144 20.91 -3.16 10.80
N GLY A 145 21.93 -3.58 10.06
CA GLY A 145 23.28 -3.78 10.61
C GLY A 145 23.90 -5.16 10.40
N SER A 146 24.51 -5.37 9.23
CA SER A 146 25.74 -6.16 9.13
C SER A 146 26.67 -5.63 8.02
N SER A 147 26.94 -4.32 8.05
CA SER A 147 28.23 -3.68 7.72
C SER A 147 28.02 -2.16 7.74
N GLY A 148 28.88 -1.43 8.47
CA GLY A 148 28.65 -0.06 8.94
C GLY A 148 28.26 0.99 7.89
N GLY A 149 27.44 1.96 8.35
CA GLY A 149 27.12 3.18 7.63
C GLY A 149 25.65 3.59 7.79
N SER A 150 25.40 4.64 8.60
CA SER A 150 24.19 5.48 8.67
C SER A 150 22.84 4.84 9.08
N SER A 151 22.28 5.42 10.12
CA SER A 151 20.94 5.28 10.68
C SER A 151 19.80 5.37 9.64
N GLY A 152 19.37 4.21 9.13
CA GLY A 152 18.02 4.03 8.57
C GLY A 152 17.12 3.40 9.62
N GLY A 153 16.07 4.10 10.05
CA GLY A 153 15.13 3.61 11.06
C GLY A 153 14.42 2.34 10.61
N SER A 154 14.43 1.30 11.45
CA SER A 154 13.63 0.09 11.22
C SER A 154 12.15 0.41 11.45
N CYS A 155 11.27 -0.11 10.59
CA CYS A 155 9.82 0.01 10.72
C CYS A 155 9.23 -0.54 12.04
N GLY A 156 10.01 -1.30 12.83
CA GLY A 156 9.53 -1.92 14.07
C GLY A 156 9.20 -0.93 15.19
N SER A 157 9.80 0.27 15.21
CA SER A 157 9.40 1.35 16.12
C SER A 157 8.11 2.03 15.65
N GLY A 158 7.82 1.98 14.36
CA GLY A 158 6.84 2.83 13.67
C GLY A 158 7.27 4.29 13.53
N ASP A 159 8.32 4.76 14.21
CA ASP A 159 8.93 6.09 14.04
C ASP A 159 10.12 5.94 13.10
N LEU A 160 9.95 6.42 11.87
CA LEU A 160 10.96 6.28 10.83
C LEU A 160 12.07 7.31 11.03
N GLY A 161 13.31 6.88 10.77
CA GLY A 161 14.43 7.81 10.63
C GLY A 161 14.31 8.51 9.27
N TRP A 162 14.05 9.81 9.27
CA TRP A 162 13.94 10.61 8.05
C TRP A 162 15.26 11.30 7.72
N THR A 163 15.62 11.27 6.44
CA THR A 163 16.86 11.87 5.94
C THR A 163 16.56 12.79 4.76
N ASN A 164 17.18 13.97 4.74
CA ASN A 164 17.02 14.90 3.62
C ASN A 164 17.73 14.35 2.38
N ILE A 165 17.06 14.43 1.23
CA ILE A 165 17.61 14.06 -0.07
C ILE A 165 18.29 15.30 -0.66
N ALA A 166 19.54 15.56 -0.26
CA ALA A 166 20.25 16.79 -0.64
C ALA A 166 20.32 17.01 -2.16
N GLY A 167 20.45 15.94 -2.95
CA GLY A 167 20.50 16.01 -4.40
C GLY A 167 19.20 16.50 -5.07
N ALA A 168 18.06 16.43 -4.38
CA ALA A 168 16.78 16.89 -4.92
C ALA A 168 16.63 18.42 -4.91
N GLY A 169 17.44 19.14 -4.13
CA GLY A 169 17.30 20.58 -3.94
C GLY A 169 16.10 20.96 -3.07
N ASN A 170 15.90 22.27 -2.90
CA ASN A 170 14.80 22.84 -2.11
C ASN A 170 13.77 23.48 -3.04
N HIS A 171 12.56 22.94 -3.08
CA HIS A 171 11.49 23.41 -3.95
C HIS A 171 10.16 23.42 -3.19
N GLN A 172 9.17 24.13 -3.73
CA GLN A 172 7.80 23.99 -3.25
C GLN A 172 7.16 22.77 -3.91
N TRP A 173 7.43 21.60 -3.33
CA TRP A 173 6.92 20.33 -3.82
C TRP A 173 5.40 20.26 -3.69
N SER A 174 4.72 19.80 -4.74
CA SER A 174 3.26 19.72 -4.81
C SER A 174 2.75 18.29 -4.95
N GLN A 175 3.52 17.40 -5.58
CA GLN A 175 3.17 15.98 -5.68
C GLN A 175 4.41 15.11 -5.85
N ILE A 176 4.37 13.89 -5.30
CA ILE A 176 5.42 12.90 -5.43
C ILE A 176 4.81 11.59 -5.93
N PHE A 177 5.49 10.94 -6.86
CA PHE A 177 5.20 9.59 -7.35
C PHE A 177 6.46 8.72 -7.21
N VAL A 178 6.30 7.51 -6.69
CA VAL A 178 7.39 6.55 -6.47
C VAL A 178 7.00 5.23 -7.13
N THR A 179 7.90 4.62 -7.90
CA THR A 179 7.65 3.31 -8.51
C THR A 179 7.52 2.20 -7.47
N ALA A 180 6.96 1.07 -7.89
CA ALA A 180 6.64 -0.03 -7.00
C ALA A 180 7.86 -0.57 -6.23
N ASP A 181 9.03 -0.56 -6.87
CA ASP A 181 10.32 -0.97 -6.34
C ASP A 181 11.10 0.16 -5.63
N GLY A 182 10.58 1.39 -5.64
CA GLY A 182 11.23 2.56 -5.06
C GLY A 182 12.42 3.11 -5.86
N SER A 183 12.73 2.55 -7.04
CA SER A 183 13.92 2.88 -7.82
C SER A 183 13.80 4.19 -8.60
N LYS A 184 12.59 4.58 -9.03
CA LYS A 184 12.32 5.86 -9.68
C LYS A 184 11.41 6.71 -8.81
N ILE A 185 11.73 7.99 -8.75
CA ILE A 185 10.96 9.01 -8.05
C ILE A 185 10.72 10.15 -9.01
N TYR A 186 9.48 10.62 -9.07
CA TYR A 186 9.09 11.80 -9.81
C TYR A 186 8.43 12.77 -8.85
N ALA A 187 8.84 14.04 -8.88
CA ALA A 187 8.35 15.05 -7.97
C ALA A 187 7.99 16.30 -8.75
N LEU A 188 6.72 16.71 -8.64
CA LEU A 188 6.24 18.00 -9.13
C LEU A 188 6.53 19.07 -8.08
N ALA A 189 7.00 20.21 -8.56
CA ALA A 189 7.16 21.45 -7.80
C ALA A 189 6.60 22.63 -8.61
N THR A 190 6.46 23.79 -7.96
CA THR A 190 5.96 25.01 -8.62
C THR A 190 6.82 25.48 -9.80
N ASP A 191 8.09 25.08 -9.85
CA ASP A 191 9.06 25.42 -10.89
C ASP A 191 9.31 24.28 -11.90
N GLY A 192 8.70 23.10 -11.73
CA GLY A 192 8.72 22.06 -12.75
C GLY A 192 8.70 20.62 -12.21
N LEU A 193 8.98 19.68 -13.11
CA LEU A 193 9.03 18.25 -12.82
C LEU A 193 10.48 17.79 -12.62
N TYR A 194 10.75 17.12 -11.51
CA TYR A 194 12.05 16.55 -11.17
C TYR A 194 11.96 15.02 -11.17
N ARG A 195 13.07 14.35 -11.49
CA ARG A 195 13.15 12.89 -11.56
C ARG A 195 14.44 12.36 -10.99
N SER A 196 14.34 11.26 -10.26
CA SER A 196 15.44 10.35 -9.94
C SER A 196 15.16 8.95 -10.53
N THR A 197 16.21 8.26 -10.95
CA THR A 197 16.15 6.88 -11.49
C THR A 197 17.03 5.90 -10.72
N ASP A 198 17.57 6.33 -9.59
CA ASP A 198 18.54 5.60 -8.77
C ASP A 198 18.18 5.72 -7.28
N SER A 199 16.90 5.58 -6.98
CA SER A 199 16.41 5.62 -5.61
C SER A 199 16.67 6.94 -4.89
N GLY A 200 16.67 8.07 -5.59
CA GLY A 200 16.85 9.40 -4.99
C GLY A 200 18.31 9.75 -4.73
N ALA A 201 19.27 8.94 -5.16
CA ALA A 201 20.70 9.22 -5.01
C ALA A 201 21.13 10.39 -5.91
N THR A 202 20.62 10.45 -7.14
CA THR A 202 20.80 11.57 -8.06
C THR A 202 19.47 12.04 -8.62
N TRP A 203 19.41 13.32 -8.98
CA TRP A 203 18.22 13.97 -9.49
C TRP A 203 18.53 14.75 -10.75
N SER A 204 17.54 14.82 -11.63
CA SER A 204 17.53 15.65 -12.82
C SER A 204 16.26 16.50 -12.79
N GLY A 205 16.37 17.80 -13.02
CA GLY A 205 15.22 18.65 -13.22
C GLY A 205 15.53 20.15 -13.19
N PRO A 206 14.56 21.00 -13.56
CA PRO A 206 13.27 20.61 -14.12
C PRO A 206 13.44 19.94 -15.50
N ILE A 207 12.83 18.77 -15.71
CA ILE A 207 12.93 18.03 -16.97
C ILE A 207 11.98 18.63 -18.01
N ALA A 208 12.33 18.50 -19.29
CA ALA A 208 11.54 19.10 -20.37
C ALA A 208 10.12 18.52 -20.43
N THR A 209 9.11 19.39 -20.26
CA THR A 209 7.68 19.04 -20.35
C THR A 209 7.03 19.51 -21.65
N GLY A 210 7.80 20.07 -22.59
CA GLY A 210 7.26 20.68 -23.81
C GLY A 210 6.44 21.94 -23.54
N GLY A 211 6.81 22.71 -22.51
CA GLY A 211 6.12 23.95 -22.11
C GLY A 211 4.86 23.72 -21.28
N GLN A 212 4.61 22.50 -20.82
CA GLN A 212 3.45 22.18 -19.97
C GLN A 212 3.78 22.37 -18.48
N THR A 213 2.85 22.96 -17.75
CA THR A 213 2.88 23.02 -16.28
C THR A 213 1.93 21.95 -15.75
N PHE A 214 2.49 20.87 -15.20
CA PHE A 214 1.69 19.77 -14.65
C PHE A 214 1.32 20.03 -13.19
N ASN A 215 0.05 19.79 -12.86
CA ASN A 215 -0.49 19.88 -11.50
C ASN A 215 -0.83 18.49 -10.92
N SER A 216 -0.85 17.45 -11.76
CA SER A 216 -1.02 16.07 -11.34
C SER A 216 -0.11 15.14 -12.12
N LEU A 217 0.41 14.10 -11.46
CA LEU A 217 1.25 13.06 -12.04
C LEU A 217 0.90 11.69 -11.45
N THR A 218 0.83 10.68 -12.30
CA THR A 218 0.76 9.27 -11.91
C THR A 218 1.53 8.39 -12.89
N GLY A 219 1.91 7.19 -12.48
CA GLY A 219 2.71 6.27 -13.28
C GLY A 219 2.37 4.81 -13.02
N ASN A 220 2.71 3.97 -14.00
CA ASN A 220 2.59 2.52 -13.85
C ASN A 220 3.68 1.98 -12.89
N SER A 221 3.64 0.69 -12.55
CA SER A 221 4.45 0.14 -11.47
C SER A 221 5.97 0.31 -11.64
N ASP A 222 6.47 0.32 -12.88
CA ASP A 222 7.89 0.52 -13.22
C ASP A 222 8.22 1.94 -13.70
N GLY A 223 7.22 2.82 -13.80
CA GLY A 223 7.35 4.20 -14.25
C GLY A 223 7.75 4.36 -15.72
N SER A 224 7.62 3.32 -16.55
CA SER A 224 7.82 3.40 -18.00
C SER A 224 6.70 4.17 -18.71
N ILE A 225 5.49 4.13 -18.15
CA ILE A 225 4.34 4.93 -18.59
C ILE A 225 3.97 5.91 -17.48
N LEU A 226 3.87 7.19 -17.84
CA LEU A 226 3.41 8.25 -16.96
C LEU A 226 2.22 8.97 -17.59
N TYR A 227 1.31 9.41 -16.75
CA TYR A 227 0.22 10.31 -17.11
C TYR A 227 0.29 11.56 -16.25
N ALA A 228 0.08 12.71 -16.86
CA ALA A 228 0.08 13.99 -16.18
C ALA A 228 -1.11 14.85 -16.61
N ILE A 229 -1.60 15.66 -15.70
CA ILE A 229 -2.64 16.66 -15.97
C ILE A 229 -1.98 18.03 -15.90
N ASN A 230 -2.27 18.90 -16.87
CA ASN A 230 -1.80 20.28 -16.83
C ASN A 230 -2.81 21.23 -16.18
N ASP A 231 -2.40 22.48 -15.96
CA ASP A 231 -3.24 23.57 -15.45
C ASP A 231 -4.55 23.81 -16.22
N SER A 232 -4.58 23.43 -17.50
CA SER A 232 -5.74 23.52 -18.40
C SER A 232 -6.60 22.26 -18.40
N ASN A 233 -6.44 21.38 -17.40
CA ASN A 233 -7.15 20.11 -17.23
C ASN A 233 -7.04 19.16 -18.44
N LYS A 234 -5.89 19.16 -19.12
CA LYS A 234 -5.61 18.25 -20.24
C LYS A 234 -4.70 17.10 -19.80
N LEU A 235 -5.03 15.90 -20.27
CA LEU A 235 -4.28 14.69 -19.99
C LEU A 235 -3.13 14.51 -20.99
N TYR A 236 -1.92 14.31 -20.48
CA TYR A 236 -0.72 13.99 -21.24
C TYR A 236 -0.20 12.61 -20.86
N LYS A 237 0.43 11.94 -21.83
CA LYS A 237 1.07 10.63 -21.64
C LYS A 237 2.54 10.69 -22.04
N SER A 238 3.38 10.04 -21.24
CA SER A 238 4.78 9.75 -21.55
C SER A 238 4.99 8.24 -21.56
N THR A 239 5.79 7.74 -22.50
CA THR A 239 6.20 6.32 -22.61
C THR A 239 7.72 6.13 -22.49
N ASN A 240 8.42 7.18 -22.06
CA ASN A 240 9.89 7.22 -22.01
C ASN A 240 10.40 7.87 -20.72
N ASN A 241 9.79 7.51 -19.58
CA ASN A 241 10.17 7.99 -18.25
C ASN A 241 10.09 9.53 -18.10
N GLY A 242 9.18 10.19 -18.80
CA GLY A 242 8.92 11.63 -18.67
C GLY A 242 9.82 12.52 -19.50
N THR A 243 10.60 11.98 -20.45
CA THR A 243 11.46 12.80 -21.33
C THR A 243 10.69 13.49 -22.45
N SER A 244 9.52 12.96 -22.84
CA SER A 244 8.60 13.65 -23.75
C SER A 244 7.16 13.28 -23.46
N TRP A 245 6.24 14.21 -23.76
CA TRP A 245 4.82 14.09 -23.44
C TRP A 245 3.96 14.29 -24.68
N SER A 246 2.91 13.49 -24.82
CA SER A 246 1.93 13.58 -25.90
C SER A 246 0.55 13.89 -25.30
N LEU A 247 -0.15 14.88 -25.88
CA LEU A 247 -1.53 15.19 -25.49
C LEU A 247 -2.44 14.01 -25.86
N MET A 248 -3.25 13.58 -24.90
CA MET A 248 -4.28 12.56 -25.10
C MET A 248 -5.59 13.20 -25.57
N THR A 249 -6.29 12.54 -26.48
CA THR A 249 -7.63 12.98 -26.90
C THR A 249 -8.67 12.44 -25.92
N THR A 250 -9.29 13.33 -25.15
CA THR A 250 -10.41 13.04 -24.24
C THR A 250 -11.64 13.83 -24.68
N SER A 251 -12.84 13.33 -24.39
CA SER A 251 -14.11 14.01 -24.73
C SER A 251 -14.49 15.13 -23.76
N HIS A 252 -13.75 15.26 -22.66
CA HIS A 252 -13.96 16.23 -21.59
C HIS A 252 -12.64 16.56 -20.91
N ASP A 253 -12.66 17.57 -20.04
CA ASP A 253 -11.52 17.93 -19.21
C ASP A 253 -11.24 16.85 -18.16
N VAL A 254 -10.01 16.84 -17.65
CA VAL A 254 -9.54 15.81 -16.70
C VAL A 254 -8.98 16.50 -15.47
N SER A 255 -9.61 16.27 -14.33
CA SER A 255 -9.21 16.82 -13.03
C SER A 255 -8.44 15.81 -12.18
N THR A 256 -8.67 14.51 -12.41
CA THR A 256 -7.90 13.43 -11.77
C THR A 256 -7.76 12.24 -12.72
N VAL A 257 -6.67 11.50 -12.54
CA VAL A 257 -6.34 10.30 -13.30
C VAL A 257 -5.87 9.19 -12.36
N SER A 258 -6.41 7.99 -12.55
CA SER A 258 -5.94 6.76 -11.90
C SER A 258 -5.65 5.70 -12.96
N ILE A 259 -4.63 4.88 -12.71
CA ILE A 259 -4.20 3.85 -13.66
C ILE A 259 -3.91 2.53 -12.97
N ASN A 260 -4.02 1.44 -13.73
CA ASN A 260 -3.58 0.14 -13.25
C ASN A 260 -2.06 -0.01 -13.25
N THR A 261 -1.57 -1.10 -12.65
CA THR A 261 -0.14 -1.40 -12.53
C THR A 261 0.58 -1.46 -13.88
N THR A 262 -0.10 -1.79 -14.98
CA THR A 262 0.48 -1.81 -16.33
C THR A 262 0.32 -0.49 -17.10
N GLY A 263 -0.54 0.43 -16.63
CA GLY A 263 -0.87 1.68 -17.32
C GLY A 263 -1.82 1.54 -18.52
N SER A 264 -2.44 0.37 -18.71
CA SER A 264 -3.37 0.08 -19.82
C SER A 264 -4.83 0.40 -19.47
N LEU A 265 -5.23 0.22 -18.22
CA LEU A 265 -6.52 0.65 -17.72
C LEU A 265 -6.35 2.03 -17.09
N ILE A 266 -7.07 3.01 -17.62
CA ILE A 266 -7.03 4.41 -17.19
C ILE A 266 -8.42 4.84 -16.83
N TRP A 267 -8.54 5.56 -15.72
CA TRP A 267 -9.76 6.23 -15.32
C TRP A 267 -9.50 7.71 -15.18
N ILE A 268 -10.43 8.50 -15.70
CA ILE A 268 -10.38 9.96 -15.66
C ILE A 268 -11.69 10.51 -15.11
N PHE A 269 -11.60 11.59 -14.34
CA PHE A 269 -12.77 12.28 -13.83
C PHE A 269 -12.68 13.78 -14.09
N ASP A 270 -13.78 14.33 -14.60
CA ASP A 270 -14.04 15.76 -14.75
C ASP A 270 -14.84 16.23 -13.53
N SER A 271 -14.22 17.03 -12.65
CA SER A 271 -14.91 17.54 -11.46
C SER A 271 -15.93 18.65 -11.76
N SER A 272 -15.83 19.32 -12.92
CA SER A 272 -16.73 20.42 -13.29
C SER A 272 -18.05 19.89 -13.85
N ASN A 273 -17.99 18.84 -14.67
CA ASN A 273 -19.17 18.22 -15.28
C ASN A 273 -19.56 16.87 -14.62
N TYR A 274 -18.79 16.46 -13.61
CA TYR A 274 -18.93 15.21 -12.88
C TYR A 274 -18.88 13.97 -13.80
N ILE A 275 -18.08 13.99 -14.86
CA ILE A 275 -18.01 12.90 -15.84
C ILE A 275 -16.90 11.94 -15.44
N LEU A 276 -17.24 10.68 -15.22
CA LEU A 276 -16.29 9.61 -15.00
C LEU A 276 -16.19 8.79 -16.29
N SER A 277 -14.97 8.56 -16.78
CA SER A 277 -14.71 7.75 -17.97
C SER A 277 -13.53 6.81 -17.72
N TYR A 278 -13.51 5.68 -18.40
CA TYR A 278 -12.38 4.76 -18.39
C TYR A 278 -11.94 4.38 -19.80
N SER A 279 -10.69 3.91 -19.91
CA SER A 279 -10.11 3.32 -21.11
C SER A 279 -9.39 2.04 -20.74
N SER A 280 -9.71 0.92 -21.40
CA SER A 280 -9.05 -0.37 -21.20
C SER A 280 -7.90 -0.64 -22.20
N ASN A 281 -7.61 0.32 -23.08
CA ASN A 281 -6.66 0.19 -24.19
C ASN A 281 -5.60 1.30 -24.18
N GLY A 282 -5.19 1.75 -22.99
CA GLY A 282 -4.12 2.73 -22.82
C GLY A 282 -4.48 4.13 -23.33
N GLY A 283 -5.77 4.46 -23.37
CA GLY A 283 -6.31 5.77 -23.74
C GLY A 283 -6.59 5.95 -25.24
N ALA A 284 -6.64 4.86 -26.02
CA ALA A 284 -7.00 4.92 -27.45
C ALA A 284 -8.51 5.15 -27.66
N SER A 285 -9.35 4.66 -26.75
CA SER A 285 -10.78 4.98 -26.70
C SER A 285 -11.26 5.07 -25.26
N TRP A 286 -12.35 5.81 -25.05
CA TRP A 286 -12.92 6.09 -23.74
C TRP A 286 -14.39 5.67 -23.67
N THR A 287 -14.78 5.10 -22.53
CA THR A 287 -16.15 4.74 -22.19
C THR A 287 -16.58 5.56 -21.00
N THR A 288 -17.67 6.30 -21.13
CA THR A 288 -18.27 7.03 -20.00
C THR A 288 -19.00 6.07 -19.07
N VAL A 289 -18.80 6.28 -17.77
CA VAL A 289 -19.33 5.47 -16.68
C VAL A 289 -20.67 6.03 -16.23
N THR A 290 -21.62 5.14 -15.97
CA THR A 290 -22.91 5.52 -15.40
C THR A 290 -22.70 6.06 -13.99
N LYS A 291 -23.18 7.27 -13.70
CA LYS A 291 -22.96 7.89 -12.39
C LYS A 291 -23.87 7.27 -11.32
N PRO A 292 -23.39 7.02 -10.09
CA PRO A 292 -24.25 6.67 -8.97
C PRO A 292 -25.12 7.87 -8.56
N ASP A 293 -26.36 7.62 -8.10
CA ASP A 293 -27.31 8.63 -7.60
C ASP A 293 -27.44 9.85 -8.53
N PRO A 294 -27.94 9.69 -9.76
CA PRO A 294 -28.06 10.79 -10.71
C PRO A 294 -29.21 11.72 -10.28
N GLY A 295 -28.87 12.87 -9.70
CA GLY A 295 -29.82 13.91 -9.32
C GLY A 295 -29.25 15.31 -9.55
N ALA A 296 -30.10 16.27 -9.92
CA ALA A 296 -29.65 17.64 -10.22
C ALA A 296 -29.02 18.37 -9.02
N SER A 297 -29.30 17.92 -7.79
CA SER A 297 -28.75 18.45 -6.53
C SER A 297 -27.58 17.62 -5.99
N ARG A 298 -26.96 16.78 -6.83
CA ARG A 298 -25.83 15.92 -6.45
C ARG A 298 -24.51 16.49 -6.90
N VAL A 299 -23.56 16.50 -5.97
CA VAL A 299 -22.17 16.93 -6.19
C VAL A 299 -21.28 15.73 -5.92
N TYR A 300 -20.49 15.33 -6.92
CA TYR A 300 -19.56 14.22 -6.78
C TYR A 300 -18.26 14.77 -6.20
N THR A 301 -18.00 14.48 -4.92
CA THR A 301 -16.94 15.14 -4.14
C THR A 301 -15.58 14.45 -4.27
N SER A 302 -15.57 13.14 -4.51
CA SER A 302 -14.33 12.36 -4.61
C SER A 302 -14.53 11.06 -5.36
N VAL A 303 -13.49 10.61 -6.08
CA VAL A 303 -13.45 9.33 -6.78
C VAL A 303 -12.11 8.64 -6.51
N SER A 304 -12.15 7.34 -6.18
CA SER A 304 -10.96 6.48 -6.05
C SER A 304 -11.20 5.14 -6.73
N ILE A 305 -10.19 4.57 -7.39
CA ILE A 305 -10.29 3.32 -8.15
C ILE A 305 -9.10 2.42 -7.83
N SER A 306 -9.35 1.12 -7.64
CA SER A 306 -8.32 0.13 -7.35
C SER A 306 -7.37 -0.02 -8.53
N ALA A 307 -6.14 -0.46 -8.26
CA ALA A 307 -5.10 -0.60 -9.26
C ALA A 307 -5.39 -1.69 -10.30
N ASP A 308 -6.41 -2.53 -10.13
CA ASP A 308 -6.89 -3.47 -11.16
C ASP A 308 -8.17 -2.95 -11.86
N GLY A 309 -8.74 -1.84 -11.38
CA GLY A 309 -10.00 -1.26 -11.80
C GLY A 309 -11.23 -2.14 -11.61
N SER A 310 -11.11 -3.20 -10.80
CA SER A 310 -12.25 -4.03 -10.41
C SER A 310 -13.13 -3.32 -9.38
N ASN A 311 -12.56 -2.41 -8.57
CA ASN A 311 -13.26 -1.63 -7.58
C ASN A 311 -13.17 -0.14 -7.88
N ALA A 312 -14.32 0.53 -7.89
CA ALA A 312 -14.39 1.98 -7.95
C ALA A 312 -15.26 2.51 -6.79
N TYR A 313 -14.88 3.66 -6.25
CA TYR A 313 -15.51 4.31 -5.12
C TYR A 313 -15.82 5.75 -5.47
N VAL A 314 -17.04 6.19 -5.19
CA VAL A 314 -17.52 7.53 -5.53
C VAL A 314 -18.29 8.11 -4.35
N ALA A 315 -17.80 9.23 -3.84
CA ALA A 315 -18.49 10.02 -2.82
C ALA A 315 -19.41 11.05 -3.48
N VAL A 316 -20.67 11.11 -3.02
CA VAL A 316 -21.70 12.00 -3.56
C VAL A 316 -22.35 12.75 -2.41
N LEU A 317 -22.30 14.07 -2.46
CA LEU A 317 -23.02 14.98 -1.58
C LEU A 317 -24.38 15.33 -2.17
N ASN A 318 -25.41 15.29 -1.33
CA ASN A 318 -26.72 15.85 -1.65
C ASN A 318 -26.86 17.24 -1.04
N LEU A 319 -26.89 18.27 -1.88
CA LEU A 319 -26.99 19.67 -1.46
C LEU A 319 -28.31 20.01 -0.75
N MET A 320 -29.37 19.22 -0.96
CA MET A 320 -30.67 19.46 -0.33
C MET A 320 -30.73 18.94 1.11
N THR A 321 -30.02 17.85 1.41
CA THR A 321 -30.02 17.23 2.74
C THR A 321 -28.71 17.46 3.49
N SER A 322 -27.74 18.11 2.85
CA SER A 322 -26.39 18.33 3.37
C SER A 322 -25.67 17.05 3.79
N GLY A 323 -26.07 15.90 3.24
CA GLY A 323 -25.54 14.58 3.60
C GLY A 323 -24.78 13.95 2.44
N SER A 324 -23.75 13.17 2.77
CA SER A 324 -22.94 12.46 1.79
C SER A 324 -23.22 10.96 1.81
N LYS A 325 -23.07 10.35 0.64
CA LYS A 325 -23.12 8.91 0.42
C LYS A 325 -21.84 8.46 -0.26
N LEU A 326 -21.40 7.25 0.05
CA LEU A 326 -20.31 6.57 -0.64
C LEU A 326 -20.86 5.37 -1.38
N PHE A 327 -20.55 5.30 -2.67
CA PHE A 327 -20.91 4.20 -3.54
C PHE A 327 -19.69 3.39 -3.94
N ARG A 328 -19.87 2.07 -4.09
CA ARG A 328 -18.88 1.15 -4.64
C ARG A 328 -19.42 0.45 -5.88
N SER A 329 -18.59 0.33 -6.90
CA SER A 329 -18.78 -0.57 -8.03
C SER A 329 -17.76 -1.69 -7.97
N THR A 330 -18.17 -2.91 -8.32
CA THR A 330 -17.32 -4.09 -8.47
C THR A 330 -17.28 -4.61 -9.92
N ASP A 331 -17.84 -3.83 -10.85
CA ASP A 331 -18.05 -4.19 -12.25
C ASP A 331 -17.59 -3.05 -13.17
N SER A 332 -16.52 -2.37 -12.77
CA SER A 332 -15.91 -1.25 -13.50
C SER A 332 -16.92 -0.15 -13.86
N GLY A 333 -17.75 0.21 -12.90
CA GLY A 333 -18.69 1.34 -12.96
C GLY A 333 -20.00 1.06 -13.69
N ALA A 334 -20.26 -0.19 -14.08
CA ALA A 334 -21.53 -0.55 -14.73
C ALA A 334 -22.71 -0.46 -13.75
N SER A 335 -22.50 -0.83 -12.48
CA SER A 335 -23.46 -0.67 -11.40
C SER A 335 -22.80 -0.20 -10.10
N TRP A 336 -23.62 0.38 -9.21
CA TRP A 336 -23.15 0.99 -7.98
C TRP A 336 -24.03 0.58 -6.80
N THR A 337 -23.37 0.24 -5.69
CA THR A 337 -24.01 -0.07 -4.40
C THR A 337 -23.65 1.02 -3.39
N GLU A 338 -24.64 1.58 -2.70
CA GLU A 338 -24.39 2.45 -1.54
C GLU A 338 -23.79 1.62 -0.40
N ILE A 339 -22.61 2.01 0.09
CA ILE A 339 -21.86 1.29 1.14
C ILE A 339 -21.65 2.11 2.42
N TYR A 340 -21.93 3.41 2.38
CA TYR A 340 -21.87 4.28 3.54
C TYR A 340 -22.71 5.54 3.31
N SER A 341 -23.30 6.07 4.36
CA SER A 341 -23.97 7.38 4.33
C SER A 341 -23.82 8.11 5.66
N VAL A 342 -23.73 9.43 5.58
CA VAL A 342 -23.55 10.31 6.73
C VAL A 342 -24.33 11.61 6.53
N PRO A 343 -25.18 12.02 7.49
CA PRO A 343 -25.87 13.30 7.43
C PRO A 343 -24.92 14.45 7.78
N ASN A 344 -25.19 15.64 7.24
CA ASN A 344 -24.49 16.88 7.61
C ASN A 344 -22.95 16.81 7.51
N ALA A 345 -22.41 16.11 6.52
CA ALA A 345 -20.97 15.97 6.34
C ALA A 345 -20.57 15.74 4.87
N TYR A 346 -19.36 16.14 4.51
CA TYR A 346 -18.68 15.76 3.27
C TYR A 346 -17.90 14.46 3.46
N ILE A 347 -17.83 13.65 2.41
CA ILE A 347 -16.88 12.53 2.31
C ILE A 347 -15.83 12.90 1.26
N TYR A 348 -14.55 12.84 1.66
CA TYR A 348 -13.41 12.84 0.77
C TYR A 348 -12.71 11.49 0.86
N LEU A 349 -12.49 10.84 -0.28
CA LEU A 349 -11.75 9.59 -0.28
C LEU A 349 -10.26 9.90 -0.15
N SER A 350 -9.60 9.13 0.71
CA SER A 350 -8.16 9.13 0.91
C SER A 350 -7.60 7.88 0.19
N PRO A 351 -6.29 7.56 0.23
CA PRO A 351 -5.77 6.50 -0.61
C PRO A 351 -6.41 5.16 -0.28
N ILE A 352 -6.49 4.31 -1.30
CA ILE A 352 -6.99 2.95 -1.20
C ILE A 352 -5.88 1.98 -1.57
N SER A 353 -5.91 0.81 -0.95
CA SER A 353 -5.04 -0.31 -1.35
C SER A 353 -5.26 -0.70 -2.82
N SER A 354 -4.27 -1.33 -3.43
CA SER A 354 -4.28 -1.68 -4.85
C SER A 354 -5.42 -2.61 -5.25
N ASN A 355 -5.92 -3.46 -4.35
CA ASN A 355 -7.09 -4.32 -4.60
C ASN A 355 -8.41 -3.70 -4.12
N GLY A 356 -8.38 -2.51 -3.51
CA GLY A 356 -9.55 -1.84 -2.95
C GLY A 356 -10.09 -2.43 -1.64
N SER A 357 -9.40 -3.39 -1.00
CA SER A 357 -9.91 -3.99 0.24
C SER A 357 -9.76 -3.09 1.46
N ILE A 358 -8.71 -2.28 1.47
CA ILE A 358 -8.47 -1.23 2.47
C ILE A 358 -8.76 0.13 1.84
N ILE A 359 -9.66 0.88 2.47
CA ILE A 359 -10.15 2.17 2.02
C ILE A 359 -10.06 3.14 3.19
N SER A 360 -9.45 4.29 2.96
CA SER A 360 -9.50 5.41 3.89
C SER A 360 -10.39 6.52 3.35
N MET A 361 -11.11 7.20 4.24
CA MET A 361 -11.88 8.38 3.90
C MET A 361 -11.86 9.38 5.04
N GLN A 362 -11.94 10.65 4.70
CA GLN A 362 -12.20 11.72 5.64
C GLN A 362 -13.70 12.04 5.62
N VAL A 363 -14.30 12.09 6.80
CA VAL A 363 -15.65 12.59 7.03
C VAL A 363 -15.53 13.97 7.66
N ILE A 364 -15.93 15.01 6.92
CA ILE A 364 -15.81 16.40 7.36
C ILE A 364 -17.21 16.91 7.72
N GLY A 365 -17.45 17.10 9.01
CA GLY A 365 -18.73 17.57 9.50
C GLY A 365 -18.98 19.03 9.10
N LEU A 366 -20.22 19.32 8.74
CA LEU A 366 -20.67 20.69 8.48
C LEU A 366 -20.86 21.45 9.81
N SER A 367 -20.84 22.77 9.73
CA SER A 367 -21.13 23.67 10.86
C SER A 367 -20.20 23.51 12.07
N GLY A 368 -18.91 23.24 11.84
CA GLY A 368 -17.89 23.20 12.89
C GLY A 368 -17.82 21.89 13.68
N SER A 369 -18.38 20.80 13.15
CA SER A 369 -18.42 19.49 13.83
C SER A 369 -17.09 18.71 13.76
N GLY A 370 -16.01 19.33 13.27
CA GLY A 370 -14.69 18.73 13.09
C GLY A 370 -14.62 17.70 11.94
N SER A 371 -13.43 17.14 11.71
CA SER A 371 -13.23 16.05 10.75
C SER A 371 -12.74 14.77 11.43
N THR A 372 -13.11 13.62 10.86
CA THR A 372 -12.66 12.31 11.35
C THR A 372 -12.20 11.44 10.17
N THR A 373 -11.04 10.81 10.33
CA THR A 373 -10.54 9.82 9.38
C THR A 373 -11.07 8.44 9.72
N MET A 374 -11.81 7.87 8.77
CA MET A 374 -12.43 6.56 8.83
C MET A 374 -11.66 5.57 7.96
N LEU A 375 -11.63 4.31 8.39
CA LEU A 375 -10.99 3.21 7.66
C LEU A 375 -11.97 2.04 7.50
N SER A 376 -11.94 1.42 6.34
CA SER A 376 -12.49 0.09 6.10
C SER A 376 -11.37 -0.84 5.68
N THR A 377 -11.34 -2.05 6.24
CA THR A 377 -10.40 -3.12 5.88
C THR A 377 -11.08 -4.29 5.15
N ASN A 378 -12.36 -4.13 4.82
CA ASN A 378 -13.21 -5.14 4.20
C ASN A 378 -14.02 -4.58 3.02
N SER A 379 -13.35 -3.79 2.19
CA SER A 379 -13.88 -3.22 0.95
C SER A 379 -15.15 -2.39 1.12
N GLY A 380 -15.28 -1.70 2.27
CA GLY A 380 -16.40 -0.82 2.57
C GLY A 380 -17.61 -1.50 3.22
N THR A 381 -17.51 -2.78 3.60
CA THR A 381 -18.60 -3.51 4.27
C THR A 381 -18.85 -2.99 5.69
N SER A 382 -17.78 -2.62 6.39
CA SER A 382 -17.85 -1.93 7.67
C SER A 382 -16.77 -0.86 7.78
N TRP A 383 -17.04 0.11 8.64
CA TRP A 383 -16.20 1.30 8.84
C TRP A 383 -15.92 1.51 10.31
N ALA A 384 -14.69 1.88 10.63
CA ALA A 384 -14.27 2.26 11.97
C ALA A 384 -13.52 3.59 11.93
N SER A 385 -13.51 4.32 13.04
CA SER A 385 -12.55 5.41 13.22
C SER A 385 -11.14 4.84 13.17
N SER A 386 -10.23 5.55 12.50
CA SER A 386 -8.81 5.18 12.43
C SER A 386 -8.07 5.35 13.76
N GLY A 387 -8.66 6.01 14.75
CA GLY A 387 -7.99 6.37 16.01
C GLY A 387 -6.98 7.52 15.88
N LEU A 388 -6.87 8.12 14.69
CA LEU A 388 -6.12 9.34 14.47
C LEU A 388 -6.82 10.55 15.13
N PRO A 389 -6.08 11.58 15.55
CA PRO A 389 -6.66 12.85 15.98
C PRO A 389 -7.56 13.47 14.90
N GLN A 390 -8.41 14.42 15.29
CA GLN A 390 -9.15 15.24 14.32
C GLN A 390 -8.18 15.96 13.38
N ASP A 391 -8.63 16.21 12.15
CA ASP A 391 -7.90 16.97 11.13
C ASP A 391 -6.57 16.34 10.69
N ILE A 392 -6.39 15.05 10.96
CA ILE A 392 -5.33 14.22 10.37
C ILE A 392 -5.93 13.35 9.27
N ILE A 393 -5.33 13.36 8.09
CA ILE A 393 -5.69 12.51 6.95
C ILE A 393 -4.59 11.51 6.61
N ILE A 394 -4.99 10.37 6.07
CA ILE A 394 -4.05 9.44 5.42
C ILE A 394 -3.81 9.99 4.01
N PHE A 395 -2.58 10.35 3.69
CA PHE A 395 -2.25 10.92 2.36
C PHE A 395 -1.53 9.93 1.46
N SER A 396 -0.95 8.85 2.00
CA SER A 396 -0.37 7.79 1.19
C SER A 396 -0.42 6.42 1.88
N MET A 397 -0.45 5.35 1.08
CA MET A 397 -0.60 3.96 1.51
C MET A 397 0.15 3.01 0.57
N SER A 398 0.71 1.91 1.10
CA SER A 398 1.29 0.82 0.30
C SER A 398 0.22 0.03 -0.47
N ALA A 399 0.63 -0.74 -1.49
CA ALA A 399 -0.30 -1.47 -2.35
C ALA A 399 -1.16 -2.50 -1.59
N ASP A 400 -0.57 -3.17 -0.60
CA ASP A 400 -1.26 -4.11 0.28
C ASP A 400 -2.07 -3.43 1.39
N GLY A 401 -1.97 -2.10 1.52
CA GLY A 401 -2.59 -1.31 2.58
C GLY A 401 -2.09 -1.59 3.98
N THR A 402 -0.94 -2.26 4.16
CA THR A 402 -0.37 -2.51 5.49
C THR A 402 0.34 -1.29 6.05
N LYS A 403 0.97 -0.48 5.18
CA LYS A 403 1.70 0.72 5.56
C LYS A 403 0.98 1.97 5.11
N MET A 404 0.85 2.92 6.02
CA MET A 404 0.15 4.18 5.80
C MET A 404 0.93 5.30 6.44
N ILE A 405 0.88 6.48 5.81
CA ILE A 405 1.34 7.71 6.43
C ILE A 405 0.19 8.71 6.46
N ALA A 406 0.03 9.33 7.62
CA ALA A 406 -1.00 10.30 7.90
C ALA A 406 -0.37 11.60 8.37
N GLY A 407 -1.01 12.73 8.08
CA GLY A 407 -0.51 14.06 8.39
C GLY A 407 -1.65 15.06 8.50
N PRO A 408 -1.37 16.26 9.03
CA PRO A 408 -2.39 17.27 9.22
C PRO A 408 -2.96 17.73 7.86
N LEU A 409 -4.27 18.00 7.84
CA LEU A 409 -5.00 18.53 6.69
C LEU A 409 -4.72 20.02 6.48
N GLU A 410 -4.48 20.75 7.57
CA GLU A 410 -4.29 22.20 7.57
C GLU A 410 -2.97 22.57 8.26
N ALA A 411 -2.33 23.65 7.81
CA ALA A 411 -0.96 24.02 8.20
C ALA A 411 -0.84 24.53 9.65
N ASP A 412 -1.95 24.92 10.27
CA ASP A 412 -2.04 25.39 11.66
C ASP A 412 -2.30 24.26 12.67
N VAL A 413 -2.60 23.05 12.19
CA VAL A 413 -2.75 21.86 13.02
C VAL A 413 -1.35 21.37 13.42
N LEU A 414 -0.90 21.74 14.63
CA LEU A 414 0.41 21.40 15.20
C LEU A 414 0.53 19.92 15.60
N ILE A 415 0.24 18.99 14.67
CA ILE A 415 0.32 17.55 14.89
C ILE A 415 1.35 16.97 13.93
N ARG A 416 2.28 16.18 14.46
CA ARG A 416 3.30 15.52 13.64
C ARG A 416 2.67 14.43 12.77
N PRO A 417 3.27 14.14 11.60
CA PRO A 417 2.90 12.98 10.82
C PRO A 417 2.94 11.69 11.64
N ARG A 418 2.09 10.74 11.28
CA ARG A 418 1.98 9.43 11.92
C ARG A 418 2.09 8.34 10.88
N MET A 419 2.69 7.22 11.26
CA MET A 419 2.77 6.03 10.42
C MET A 419 2.00 4.89 11.06
N SER A 420 1.32 4.12 10.22
CA SER A 420 0.85 2.78 10.57
C SER A 420 1.61 1.74 9.75
N VAL A 421 1.90 0.60 10.38
CA VAL A 421 2.51 -0.58 9.73
C VAL A 421 1.59 -1.83 9.81
N ASN A 422 0.35 -1.63 10.26
CA ASN A 422 -0.63 -2.69 10.51
C ASN A 422 -2.04 -2.27 10.07
N SER A 423 -2.12 -1.70 8.86
CA SER A 423 -3.39 -1.31 8.24
C SER A 423 -4.24 -0.37 9.09
N GLY A 424 -3.61 0.60 9.76
CA GLY A 424 -4.29 1.62 10.55
C GLY A 424 -4.78 1.14 11.92
N ALA A 425 -4.43 -0.07 12.37
CA ALA A 425 -4.81 -0.55 13.70
C ALA A 425 -4.08 0.22 14.83
N THR A 426 -2.82 0.61 14.61
CA THR A 426 -2.07 1.50 15.49
C THR A 426 -1.28 2.52 14.68
N TRP A 427 -0.95 3.64 15.34
CA TRP A 427 -0.25 4.78 14.73
C TRP A 427 0.93 5.23 15.60
N THR A 428 2.10 5.35 14.99
CA THR A 428 3.30 5.89 15.64
C THR A 428 3.62 7.27 15.09
N GLU A 429 3.87 8.22 15.99
CA GLU A 429 4.28 9.58 15.66
C GLU A 429 5.70 9.61 15.06
N GLN A 430 5.90 10.41 14.01
CA GLN A 430 7.20 10.60 13.37
C GLN A 430 7.97 11.73 14.07
N THR A 431 8.80 11.40 15.06
CA THR A 431 9.36 12.41 15.99
C THR A 431 10.51 13.22 15.40
N SER A 432 11.08 12.78 14.28
CA SER A 432 12.09 13.54 13.54
C SER A 432 11.48 14.53 12.53
N LEU A 433 10.17 14.44 12.27
CA LEU A 433 9.44 15.38 11.40
C LEU A 433 8.80 16.50 12.22
N ASN A 434 8.62 17.66 11.60
CA ASN A 434 7.94 18.79 12.23
C ASN A 434 6.41 18.64 12.13
N THR A 435 5.67 19.64 12.61
CA THR A 435 4.20 19.63 12.68
C THR A 435 3.54 20.38 11.51
N THR A 436 4.16 20.45 10.33
CA THR A 436 3.55 21.10 9.16
C THR A 436 2.73 20.10 8.33
N MET A 437 2.05 20.61 7.31
CA MET A 437 1.48 19.78 6.25
C MET A 437 2.58 19.11 5.42
N TYR A 438 2.30 17.90 4.95
CA TYR A 438 3.20 17.14 4.09
C TYR A 438 2.49 16.64 2.83
N VAL A 439 3.24 16.63 1.74
CA VAL A 439 2.98 15.84 0.55
C VAL A 439 3.93 14.64 0.59
N GLY A 440 3.48 13.47 0.13
CA GLY A 440 4.35 12.32 0.09
C GLY A 440 3.78 11.13 -0.64
N ALA A 441 4.67 10.16 -0.85
CA ALA A 441 4.37 8.91 -1.49
C ALA A 441 5.08 7.75 -0.80
N ILE A 442 4.40 6.61 -0.77
CA ILE A 442 4.95 5.32 -0.39
C ILE A 442 5.05 4.48 -1.66
N SER A 443 6.18 3.79 -1.84
CA SER A 443 6.31 2.75 -2.88
C SER A 443 5.23 1.68 -2.71
N ALA A 444 4.81 1.02 -3.79
CA ALA A 444 3.83 -0.06 -3.71
C ALA A 444 4.23 -1.17 -2.72
N GLN A 445 5.52 -1.53 -2.65
CA GLN A 445 6.05 -2.52 -1.72
C GLN A 445 6.11 -2.05 -0.25
N GLY A 446 5.81 -0.78 0.01
CA GLY A 446 5.92 -0.20 1.35
C GLY A 446 7.35 -0.04 1.84
N ASN A 447 8.36 -0.20 0.97
CA ASN A 447 9.76 -0.21 1.38
C ASN A 447 10.44 1.15 1.32
N LYS A 448 9.80 2.12 0.66
CA LYS A 448 10.33 3.46 0.50
C LYS A 448 9.27 4.52 0.69
N PHE A 449 9.67 5.56 1.41
CA PHE A 449 8.88 6.73 1.72
C PHE A 449 9.62 7.95 1.23
N VAL A 450 8.89 8.84 0.58
CA VAL A 450 9.39 10.15 0.16
C VAL A 450 8.33 11.17 0.51
N ILE A 451 8.71 12.19 1.28
CA ILE A 451 7.81 13.25 1.74
C ILE A 451 8.46 14.61 1.57
N SER A 452 7.67 15.66 1.66
CA SER A 452 8.15 17.03 1.82
C SER A 452 7.08 17.92 2.45
N GLU A 453 7.52 19.01 3.07
CA GLU A 453 6.64 19.98 3.70
C GLU A 453 5.94 20.83 2.62
N VAL A 454 4.64 21.06 2.79
CA VAL A 454 3.85 21.84 1.84
C VAL A 454 4.04 23.34 2.08
N GLY A 455 4.14 24.12 1.00
CA GLY A 455 4.09 25.59 1.03
C GLY A 455 5.43 26.30 1.25
N ALA A 456 6.47 25.59 1.69
CA ALA A 456 7.82 26.13 1.84
C ALA A 456 8.78 25.53 0.79
N SER A 457 9.83 26.27 0.43
CA SER A 457 10.95 25.73 -0.34
C SER A 457 11.78 24.84 0.60
N THR A 458 11.56 23.53 0.52
CA THR A 458 12.13 22.54 1.45
C THR A 458 12.74 21.36 0.68
N PRO A 459 13.68 20.62 1.27
CA PRO A 459 14.18 19.41 0.66
C PRO A 459 13.10 18.33 0.64
N LEU A 460 13.24 17.38 -0.30
CA LEU A 460 12.59 16.07 -0.12
C LEU A 460 13.25 15.34 1.05
N GLN A 461 12.45 14.59 1.80
CA GLN A 461 12.93 13.69 2.84
C GLN A 461 12.58 12.26 2.46
N THR A 462 13.48 11.32 2.76
CA THR A 462 13.24 9.91 2.52
C THR A 462 13.47 9.09 3.78
N SER A 463 12.73 8.00 3.84
CA SER A 463 12.98 6.90 4.73
C SER A 463 12.70 5.58 4.04
N SER A 464 13.21 4.50 4.60
CA SER A 464 13.08 3.15 4.05
C SER A 464 12.61 2.20 5.14
N CYS A 465 11.75 1.27 4.75
CA CYS A 465 11.22 0.23 5.60
C CYS A 465 11.55 -1.12 4.93
N PRO A 466 12.61 -1.81 5.34
CA PRO A 466 12.98 -3.08 4.69
C PRO A 466 11.90 -4.15 4.83
#